data_AF-A0A381TAS0-F1
#
_entry.id   AF-A0A381TAS0-F1
#
_cell.length_a   1.000
_cell.length_b   1.000
_cell.length_c   1.000
_cell.angle_alpha   90.00
_cell.angle_beta   90.00
_cell.angle_gamma   90.00
#
_symmetry.space_group_name_H-M   'P 1'
#
loop_
_entity.id
_entity.type
_entity.pdbx_description
1 polymer ?
#
loop_
_entity_poly.entity_id
_entity_poly.type
_entity_poly.pdbx_seq_one_letter_code
_entity_poly.pdbx_strand_id
1 'polypeptide(L)' 'MIVPVGNRDRQELVCALRIGEGVFLRMLGACRFVLLIGREVFPTSF' A
#
# COMPACT_ATOMS: atom_id res chain seq x y z
N MET A 1 9.74 -3.30 -3.28
CA MET A 1 8.71 -2.34 -3.74
C MET A 1 8.32 -1.47 -2.56
N ILE A 2 8.13 -0.16 -2.75
CA ILE A 2 7.58 0.73 -1.72
C ILE A 2 6.20 1.16 -2.17
N VAL A 3 5.18 0.96 -1.32
CA VAL A 3 3.77 1.26 -1.64
C VAL A 3 3.07 1.94 -0.46
N PRO A 4 2.19 2.92 -0.72
CA PRO A 4 1.24 3.38 0.30
C PRO A 4 0.15 2.32 0.47
N VAL A 5 -0.11 1.93 1.71
CA VAL A 5 -1.17 0.98 2.08
C VAL A 5 -2.10 1.64 3.07
N GLY A 6 -3.40 1.52 2.86
CA GLY A 6 -4.41 2.11 3.73
C GLY A 6 -5.58 2.66 2.94
N ASN A 7 -6.21 3.70 3.45
CA ASN A 7 -7.39 4.31 2.85
C ASN A 7 -7.26 5.83 2.69
N ARG A 8 -8.37 6.49 2.39
CA ARG A 8 -8.42 7.95 2.17
C ARG A 8 -7.95 8.74 3.40
N ASP A 9 -8.25 8.25 4.59
CA ASP A 9 -8.05 8.98 5.84
C ASP A 9 -6.71 8.65 6.49
N ARG A 10 -6.22 7.41 6.31
CA ARG A 10 -4.97 6.95 6.91
C ARG A 10 -4.21 6.01 5.96
N GLN A 11 -2.95 6.37 5.67
CA GLN A 11 -2.03 5.54 4.89
C GLN A 11 -0.69 5.41 5.62
N GLU A 12 -0.07 4.25 5.46
CA GLU A 12 1.27 3.95 5.93
C GLU A 12 2.12 3.54 4.71
N LEU A 13 3.37 4.01 4.68
CA LEU A 13 4.31 3.62 3.65
C LEU A 13 4.93 2.27 4.02
N VAL A 14 4.85 1.30 3.11
CA VAL A 14 5.32 -0.07 3.36
C VAL A 14 6.38 -0.45 2.34
N CYS A 15 7.51 -0.98 2.83
CA CYS A 15 8.49 -1.68 2.00
C CYS A 15 8.15 -3.17 1.95
N ALA A 16 7.80 -3.65 0.76
CA ALA A 16 7.60 -5.06 0.47
C ALA A 16 8.82 -5.64 -0.25
N LEU A 17 9.45 -6.64 0.36
CA LEU A 17 10.59 -7.39 -0.16
C LEU A 17 10.14 -8.82 -0.44
N ARG A 18 10.20 -9.26 -1.69
CA ARG A 18 9.99 -10.68 -2.03
C ARG A 18 11.26 -11.44 -1.61
N ILE A 19 11.10 -12.49 -0.80
CA ILE A 19 12.21 -13.33 -0.32
C ILE A 19 11.82 -14.79 -0.57
N GLY A 20 12.42 -15.39 -1.59
CA GLY A 20 12.06 -16.74 -2.03
C GLY A 20 10.57 -16.85 -2.32
N GLU A 21 9.90 -17.76 -1.60
CA GLU A 21 8.45 -18.01 -1.71
C GLU A 21 7.60 -17.04 -0.88
N GLY A 22 8.20 -16.23 -0.01
CA GLY A 22 7.51 -15.32 0.90
C GLY A 22 7.62 -13.84 0.52
N VAL A 23 6.93 -13.01 1.30
CA VAL A 23 7.03 -11.55 1.26
C VAL A 23 7.32 -11.04 2.67
N PHE A 24 8.38 -10.26 2.81
CA PHE A 24 8.69 -9.50 4.02
C PHE A 24 8.14 -8.08 3.90
N LEU A 25 7.43 -7.62 4.92
CA LEU A 25 6.83 -6.29 4.97
C LEU A 25 7.44 -5.49 6.13
N ARG A 26 7.91 -4.28 5.83
CA ARG A 26 8.36 -3.30 6.83
C ARG A 26 7.57 -2.01 6.70
N MET A 27 6.95 -1.57 7.80
CA MET A 27 6.35 -0.24 7.88
C MET A 27 7.44 0.83 7.99
N LEU A 28 7.31 1.89 7.20
CA LEU A 28 8.20 3.04 7.16
C LEU A 28 7.59 4.28 7.81
N GLY A 29 6.28 4.26 8.09
CA GLY A 29 5.54 5.30 8.81
C GLY A 29 4.44 5.95 7.97
N ALA A 30 3.74 6.91 8.57
CA ALA A 30 2.57 7.55 7.97
C ALA A 30 2.93 8.29 6.68
N CYS A 31 2.03 8.25 5.70
CA CYS A 31 2.18 8.96 4.43
C CYS A 31 0.84 9.50 3.90
N ARG A 32 0.89 10.31 2.85
CA ARG A 32 -0.31 10.82 2.17
C ARG A 32 -0.10 10.89 0.66
N PHE A 33 -0.64 9.92 -0.05
CA PHE A 33 -0.66 9.80 -1.50
C PHE A 33 -2.10 9.89 -2.03
N VAL A 34 -2.24 10.16 -3.33
CA VAL A 34 -3.53 10.01 -4.02
C VAL A 34 -4.00 8.56 -3.97
N LEU A 35 -5.33 8.34 -4.01
CA LEU A 35 -5.89 6.99 -3.99
C LEU A 35 -5.50 6.22 -5.25
N LEU A 36 -5.02 5.00 -5.07
CA LEU A 36 -4.75 4.09 -6.17
C LEU A 36 -6.04 3.37 -6.52
N ILE A 37 -6.60 3.71 -7.68
CA ILE A 37 -7.87 3.20 -8.19
C ILE A 37 -7.57 2.10 -9.19
N GLY A 38 -8.19 0.93 -9.02
CA GLY A 38 -7.99 -0.20 -9.93
C GLY A 38 -8.68 -1.46 -9.43
N ARG A 39 -8.78 -2.45 -10.31
CA ARG A 39 -9.50 -3.72 -10.08
C ARG A 39 -9.08 -4.45 -8.80
N GLU A 40 -7.80 -4.42 -8.47
CA GLU A 40 -7.22 -5.11 -7.31
C GLU A 40 -7.02 -4.17 -6.11
N VAL A 41 -7.58 -2.95 -6.15
CA VAL A 41 -7.38 -1.92 -5.12
C VAL A 41 -8.73 -1.25 -4.81
N PHE A 42 -8.78 0.07 -4.56
CA PHE A 42 -10.02 0.73 -4.13
C PHE A 42 -11.17 0.48 -5.13
N PRO A 43 -12.38 0.08 -4.66
CA PRO A 43 -13.51 -0.11 -5.54
C PRO A 43 -13.85 1.20 -6.24
N THR A 44 -14.12 1.13 -7.54
CA THR A 44 -14.43 2.29 -8.41
C THR A 44 -15.81 2.91 -8.15
N SER A 45 -16.50 2.54 -7.07
CA SER A 45 -17.80 3.10 -6.71
C SER A 45 -17.58 4.41 -5.94
N PHE A 46 -17.51 5.52 -6.67
CA PHE A 46 -17.59 6.88 -6.13
C PHE A 46 -19.01 7.24 -5.68
#